data_AF-A0A6M6E112-F1
#
_entry.id   AF-A0A6M6E112-F1
#
_cell.length_a   1.000
_cell.length_b   1.000
_cell.length_c   1.000
_cell.angle_alpha   90.00
_cell.angle_beta   90.00
_cell.angle_gamma   90.00
#
_symmetry.space_group_name_H-M   'P 1'
#
loop_
_entity.id
_entity.type
_entity.pdbx_description
1 polymer ?
#
loop_
_entity_poly.entity_id
_entity_poly.type
_entity_poly.pdbx_seq_one_letter_code
_entity_poly.pdbx_strand_id
1 'polypeptide(L)'
;MSFSVLLLLILLLAAIALVVIGAVLHSKYPQRKPSLWGVLTLIIQLLLFVFFFSDTTEYNEKLLQIVWWTISVGGFVVGIIKIKHNVIMSLVNIFLSGLLSVFMLLLMFITSM
;
A
#
# COMPACT_ATOMS: atom_id res chain seq x y z
N MET A 1 -26.59 0.88 5.88
CA MET A 1 -25.44 1.61 5.31
C MET A 1 -24.92 0.83 4.12
N SER A 2 -24.62 1.47 2.99
CA SER A 2 -24.02 0.73 1.87
C SER A 2 -22.61 0.28 2.23
N PHE A 3 -22.18 -0.86 1.69
CA PHE A 3 -20.82 -1.38 1.84
C PHE A 3 -19.74 -0.32 1.53
N SER A 4 -20.00 0.55 0.54
CA SER A 4 -19.13 1.65 0.15
C SER A 4 -18.91 2.67 1.27
N VAL A 5 -19.93 3.00 2.06
CA VAL A 5 -19.82 3.95 3.18
C VAL A 5 -18.97 3.36 4.30
N LEU A 6 -19.14 2.06 4.58
CA LEU A 6 -18.40 1.35 5.63
C LEU A 6 -16.91 1.22 5.27
N LEU A 7 -16.62 0.89 4.00
CA LEU A 7 -15.27 0.85 3.45
C LEU A 7 -14.57 2.22 3.55
N LEU A 8 -15.27 3.29 3.15
CA LEU A 8 -14.74 4.66 3.21
C LEU A 8 -14.35 5.04 4.66
N LEU A 9 -15.20 4.67 5.62
CA LEU A 9 -14.98 4.96 7.04
C LEU A 9 -13.76 4.20 7.59
N ILE A 10 -13.58 2.93 7.19
CA ILE A 10 -12.39 2.13 7.56
C ILE A 10 -11.12 2.75 6.96
N LEU A 11 -11.14 3.13 5.68
CA LEU A 11 -10.00 3.77 5.02
C LEU A 11 -9.64 5.10 5.68
N LEU A 12 -10.64 5.90 6.05
CA LEU A 12 -10.44 7.17 6.75
C LEU A 12 -9.80 6.95 8.13
N LEU A 13 -10.32 6.00 8.92
CA LEU A 13 -9.74 5.66 10.22
C LEU A 13 -8.30 5.14 10.10
N ALA A 14 -8.02 4.31 9.10
CA ALA A 14 -6.67 3.82 8.82
C ALA A 14 -5.72 4.96 8.45
N ALA A 15 -6.15 5.91 7.62
CA ALA A 15 -5.37 7.08 7.26
C ALA A 15 -5.07 7.96 8.48
N ILE A 16 -6.07 8.22 9.34
CA ILE A 16 -5.88 8.98 10.58
C ILE A 16 -4.89 8.26 11.50
N ALA A 17 -5.06 6.95 11.71
CA ALA A 17 -4.15 6.15 12.53
C ALA A 17 -2.70 6.22 12.01
N LEU A 18 -2.52 6.14 10.69
CA LEU A 18 -1.21 6.28 10.06
C LEU A 18 -0.58 7.65 10.27
N VAL A 19 -1.35 8.73 10.18
CA VAL A 19 -0.85 10.08 10.44
C VAL A 19 -0.42 10.22 11.90
N VAL A 20 -1.23 9.75 12.85
CA VAL A 20 -0.92 9.81 14.29
C VAL A 20 0.33 8.97 14.61
N ILE A 21 0.36 7.71 14.16
CA ILE A 21 1.51 6.81 14.34
C ILE A 21 2.74 7.44 13.69
N GLY A 22 2.60 8.01 12.51
CA GLY A 22 3.68 8.63 11.78
C GLY A 22 4.27 9.85 12.47
N ALA A 23 3.44 10.72 13.03
CA ALA A 23 3.88 11.87 13.81
C ALA A 23 4.67 11.43 15.07
N VAL A 24 4.18 10.40 15.78
CA VAL A 24 4.86 9.84 16.96
C VAL A 24 6.19 9.19 16.59
N LEU A 25 6.27 8.49 15.46
CA LEU A 25 7.51 7.86 15.02
C LEU A 25 8.51 8.89 14.47
N HIS A 26 8.03 9.92 13.79
CA HIS A 26 8.87 11.00 13.26
C HIS A 26 9.60 11.76 14.38
N SER A 27 8.95 11.96 15.53
CA SER A 27 9.61 12.60 16.68
C SER A 27 10.65 11.70 17.35
N LYS A 28 10.52 10.37 17.22
CA LYS A 28 11.41 9.38 17.83
C LYS A 28 12.61 8.98 16.99
N TYR A 29 12.50 9.05 15.65
CA TYR A 29 13.53 8.54 14.76
C TYR A 29 14.10 9.61 13.82
N PRO A 30 15.43 9.67 13.66
CA PRO A 30 16.07 10.63 12.75
C PRO A 30 15.78 10.28 11.29
N GLN A 31 15.51 11.30 10.48
CA GLN A 31 15.29 11.16 9.04
C GLN A 31 16.64 10.97 8.34
N ARG A 32 16.98 9.72 7.97
CA ARG A 32 18.14 9.43 7.12
C ARG A 32 17.74 9.46 5.65
N LYS A 33 18.76 9.45 4.77
CA LYS A 33 18.55 9.37 3.33
C LYS A 33 17.64 8.17 2.98
N PRO A 34 16.72 8.31 2.02
CA PRO A 34 15.85 7.22 1.60
C PRO A 34 16.70 6.04 1.12
N SER A 35 16.39 4.83 1.58
CA SER A 35 17.08 3.64 1.08
C SER A 35 16.63 3.33 -0.34
N LEU A 36 17.57 3.04 -1.24
CA LEU A 36 17.31 2.63 -2.63
C LEU A 36 16.20 1.57 -2.73
N TRP A 37 16.28 0.54 -1.89
CA TRP A 37 15.27 -0.53 -1.83
C TRP A 37 13.86 -0.02 -1.53
N GLY A 38 13.72 0.90 -0.57
CA GLY A 38 12.40 1.45 -0.22
C GLY A 38 11.86 2.46 -1.24
N VAL A 39 12.74 3.10 -2.02
CA VAL A 39 12.32 3.91 -3.18
C VAL A 39 11.88 3.01 -4.33
N LEU A 40 12.63 1.93 -4.58
CA LEU A 40 12.31 0.97 -5.63
C LEU A 40 10.96 0.29 -5.37
N THR A 41 10.69 -0.13 -4.13
CA THR A 41 9.37 -0.69 -3.78
C THR A 41 8.26 0.32 -3.98
N LEU A 42 8.46 1.59 -3.59
CA LEU A 42 7.46 2.64 -3.83
C LEU A 42 7.16 2.83 -5.31
N ILE A 43 8.19 2.89 -6.15
CA ILE A 43 8.02 3.04 -7.60
C ILE A 43 7.23 1.86 -8.15
N ILE A 44 7.56 0.63 -7.76
CA ILE A 44 6.85 -0.58 -8.21
C ILE A 44 5.39 -0.58 -7.73
N GLN A 45 5.12 -0.18 -6.49
CA GLN A 45 3.76 -0.07 -5.96
C GLN A 45 2.93 0.98 -6.69
N LEU A 46 3.52 2.15 -6.99
CA LEU A 46 2.89 3.18 -7.79
C LEU A 46 2.63 2.71 -9.21
N LEU A 47 3.56 1.96 -9.82
CA LEU A 47 3.37 1.37 -11.13
C LEU A 47 2.16 0.43 -11.12
N LEU A 48 2.08 -0.44 -10.12
CA LEU A 48 0.98 -1.38 -9.95
C LEU A 48 -0.36 -0.67 -9.74
N PHE A 49 -0.34 0.45 -9.04
CA PHE A 49 -1.49 1.33 -8.86
C PHE A 49 -1.96 1.94 -10.17
N VAL A 50 -1.06 2.43 -11.00
CA VAL A 50 -1.39 2.95 -12.35
C VAL A 50 -1.94 1.82 -13.23
N PHE A 51 -1.31 0.64 -13.19
CA PHE A 51 -1.78 -0.54 -13.92
C PHE A 51 -3.21 -0.94 -13.56
N PHE A 52 -3.60 -0.83 -12.28
CA PHE A 52 -4.96 -1.13 -11.84
C PHE A 52 -6.04 -0.26 -12.49
N PHE A 53 -5.75 1.03 -12.68
CA PHE A 53 -6.69 1.97 -13.31
C PHE A 53 -6.55 2.02 -14.83
N SER A 54 -5.57 1.31 -15.40
CA SER A 54 -5.38 1.23 -16.84
C SER A 54 -6.33 0.19 -17.41
N ASP A 55 -7.09 0.56 -18.45
CA ASP A 55 -8.04 -0.30 -19.17
C ASP A 55 -7.32 -1.33 -20.05
N THR A 56 -6.39 -2.06 -19.45
CA THR A 56 -5.50 -3.03 -20.08
C THR A 56 -6.10 -4.41 -19.86
N THR A 57 -7.05 -4.75 -20.73
CA THR A 57 -8.08 -5.77 -20.57
C THR A 57 -7.65 -7.22 -20.87
N GLU A 58 -6.36 -7.49 -21.13
CA GLU A 58 -5.89 -8.82 -21.56
C GLU A 58 -4.82 -9.45 -20.65
N TYR A 59 -4.89 -9.24 -19.33
CA TYR A 59 -3.95 -9.89 -18.41
C TYR A 59 -4.47 -11.22 -17.87
N ASN A 60 -3.56 -12.19 -17.78
CA ASN A 60 -3.81 -13.43 -17.07
C ASN A 60 -4.06 -13.14 -15.58
N GLU A 61 -5.31 -13.33 -15.15
CA GLU A 61 -5.79 -13.03 -13.80
C GLU A 61 -4.93 -13.67 -12.71
N LYS A 62 -4.45 -14.90 -12.90
CA LYS A 62 -3.62 -15.60 -11.91
C LYS A 62 -2.25 -14.93 -11.76
N LEU A 63 -1.64 -14.53 -12.88
CA LEU A 63 -0.36 -13.83 -12.85
C LEU A 63 -0.49 -12.45 -12.20
N LEU A 64 -1.55 -11.72 -12.55
CA LEU A 64 -1.85 -10.43 -11.93
C LEU A 64 -2.02 -10.58 -10.42
N GLN A 65 -2.76 -11.59 -9.96
CA GLN A 65 -2.95 -11.85 -8.53
C GLN A 65 -1.64 -12.14 -7.80
N ILE A 66 -0.79 -13.00 -8.37
CA ILE A 66 0.51 -13.35 -7.77
C ILE A 66 1.41 -12.11 -7.68
N VAL A 67 1.53 -11.35 -8.77
CA VAL A 67 2.35 -10.13 -8.84
C VAL A 67 1.86 -9.09 -7.84
N TRP A 68 0.53 -8.91 -7.77
CA TRP A 68 -0.11 -7.96 -6.87
C TRP A 68 0.20 -8.27 -5.40
N TRP A 69 -0.05 -9.50 -4.97
CA TRP A 69 0.19 -9.89 -3.58
C TRP A 69 1.67 -9.84 -3.23
N THR A 70 2.55 -10.23 -4.15
CA THR A 70 4.01 -10.16 -3.96
C THR A 70 4.45 -8.72 -3.71
N ILE A 71 3.93 -7.76 -4.49
CA ILE A 71 4.29 -6.34 -4.38
C ILE A 71 3.67 -5.70 -3.14
N SER A 72 2.41 -6.01 -2.81
CA SER A 72 1.76 -5.56 -1.58
C SER A 72 2.49 -6.04 -0.33
N VAL A 73 2.75 -7.35 -0.21
CA VAL A 73 3.42 -7.91 0.96
C VAL A 73 4.88 -7.46 1.02
N GLY A 74 5.58 -7.45 -0.11
CA GLY A 74 6.96 -7.01 -0.20
C GLY A 74 7.14 -5.55 0.24
N GLY A 75 6.28 -4.65 -0.26
CA GLY A 75 6.31 -3.24 0.16
C GLY A 75 6.00 -3.04 1.64
N PHE A 76 5.08 -3.84 2.20
CA PHE A 76 4.75 -3.79 3.63
C PHE A 76 5.95 -4.19 4.49
N VAL A 77 6.60 -5.30 4.14
CA VAL A 77 7.80 -5.79 4.83
C VAL A 77 8.94 -4.78 4.74
N VAL A 78 9.21 -4.23 3.55
CA VAL A 78 10.26 -3.21 3.36
C VAL A 78 9.94 -1.96 4.18
N GLY A 79 8.68 -1.55 4.23
CA GLY A 79 8.19 -0.47 5.08
C GLY A 79 8.55 -0.71 6.55
N ILE A 80 8.17 -1.84 7.13
CA ILE A 80 8.47 -2.17 8.54
C ILE A 80 9.97 -2.18 8.81
N ILE A 81 10.77 -2.85 7.97
CA ILE A 81 12.22 -2.97 8.16
C ILE A 81 12.90 -1.59 8.13
N LYS A 82 12.42 -0.67 7.27
CA LYS A 82 13.02 0.65 7.06
C LYS A 82 12.45 1.75 7.96
N ILE A 83 11.50 1.44 8.85
CA ILE A 83 10.85 2.43 9.72
C ILE A 83 11.84 3.21 10.59
N LYS A 84 12.90 2.55 11.07
CA LYS A 84 13.96 3.18 11.89
C LYS A 84 14.94 4.04 11.09
N HIS A 85 14.96 3.92 9.76
CA HIS A 85 15.87 4.67 8.88
C HIS A 85 15.22 5.93 8.32
N ASN A 86 14.02 5.80 7.77
CA ASN A 86 13.24 6.90 7.22
C ASN A 86 11.76 6.60 7.45
N VAL A 87 11.21 7.23 8.49
CA VAL A 87 9.84 6.99 8.94
C VAL A 87 8.84 7.37 7.86
N ILE A 88 9.06 8.49 7.17
CA ILE A 88 8.13 9.00 6.16
C ILE A 88 8.01 7.99 5.02
N MET A 89 9.14 7.60 4.42
CA MET A 89 9.14 6.65 3.31
C MET A 89 8.63 5.25 3.73
N SER A 90 8.92 4.83 4.96
CA SER A 90 8.37 3.59 5.53
C SER A 90 6.85 3.63 5.65
N LEU A 91 6.29 4.71 6.19
CA LEU A 91 4.84 4.90 6.30
C LEU A 91 4.16 4.92 4.94
N VAL A 92 4.74 5.60 3.95
CA VAL A 92 4.19 5.63 2.60
C VAL A 92 4.19 4.23 1.99
N ASN A 93 5.26 3.44 2.13
CA ASN A 93 5.29 2.04 1.70
C ASN A 93 4.20 1.21 2.40
N ILE A 94 4.07 1.33 3.73
CA ILE A 94 3.07 0.58 4.51
C ILE A 94 1.65 0.95 4.06
N PHE A 95 1.39 2.25 3.89
CA PHE A 95 0.09 2.74 3.47
C PHE A 95 -0.27 2.29 2.06
N LEU A 96 0.64 2.45 1.08
CA LEU A 96 0.40 1.99 -0.29
C LEU A 96 0.15 0.47 -0.32
N SER A 97 0.91 -0.31 0.45
CA SER A 97 0.72 -1.77 0.55
C SER A 97 -0.68 -2.14 1.05
N GLY A 98 -1.12 -1.47 2.12
CA GLY A 98 -2.46 -1.68 2.68
C GLY A 98 -3.54 -1.31 1.66
N LEU A 99 -3.38 -0.16 1.02
CA LEU A 99 -4.35 0.35 0.05
C LEU A 99 -4.45 -0.53 -1.20
N LEU A 100 -3.32 -0.99 -1.74
CA LEU A 100 -3.27 -1.99 -2.82
C LEU A 100 -3.95 -3.29 -2.41
N SER A 101 -3.76 -3.76 -1.17
CA SER A 101 -4.41 -4.98 -0.68
C SER A 101 -5.93 -4.82 -0.60
N VAL A 102 -6.41 -3.67 -0.12
CA VAL A 102 -7.85 -3.36 -0.09
C VAL A 102 -8.44 -3.34 -1.50
N PHE A 103 -7.76 -2.72 -2.47
CA PHE A 103 -8.22 -2.69 -3.85
C PHE A 103 -8.29 -4.08 -4.49
N MET A 104 -7.30 -4.93 -4.25
CA MET A 104 -7.36 -6.32 -4.75
C MET A 104 -8.51 -7.11 -4.12
N LEU A 105 -8.71 -7.01 -2.81
CA LEU A 105 -9.82 -7.67 -2.15
C LEU A 105 -11.17 -7.19 -2.68
N LEU A 106 -11.29 -5.89 -2.97
CA LEU A 106 -12.48 -5.31 -3.57
C LEU A 106 -12.70 -5.81 -5.01
N LEU A 107 -11.64 -5.92 -5.81
CA LEU A 107 -11.67 -6.52 -7.15
C LEU A 107 -12.18 -7.96 -7.08
N MET A 108 -11.57 -8.79 -6.22
CA MET A 108 -11.96 -10.19 -6.03
C MET A 108 -13.42 -10.33 -5.58
N PHE A 109 -13.88 -9.42 -4.71
CA PHE A 109 -15.27 -9.42 -4.25
C PHE A 109 -16.24 -9.14 -5.41
N ILE A 110 -15.96 -8.11 -6.22
CA ILE A 110 -16.80 -7.75 -7.37
C ILE A 110 -16.78 -8.85 -8.44
N THR A 111 -15.63 -9.45 -8.75
CA THR A 111 -15.53 -10.50 -9.78
C THR A 111 -16.09 -11.86 -9.32
N SER A 112 -16.26 -12.07 -8.01
CA SER A 112 -16.86 -13.30 -7.45
C SER A 112 -18.39 -13.28 -7.41
N MET A 113 -19.02 -12.11 -7.61
CA MET A 113 -20.48 -11.95 -7.73
C MET A 113 -20.93 -12.10 -9.17
#